data_AF-T1AUA1-F1
#
_entry.id   AF-T1AUA1-F1
#
_cell.length_a   1.000
_cell.length_b   1.000
_cell.length_c   1.000
_cell.angle_alpha   90.00
_cell.angle_beta   90.00
_cell.angle_gamma   90.00
#
_symmetry.space_group_name_H-M   'P 1'
#
loop_
_entity.id
_entity.type
_entity.pdbx_description
1 polymer ?
#
loop_
_entity_poly.entity_id
_entity_poly.type
_entity_poly.pdbx_seq_one_letter_code
_entity_poly.pdbx_strand_id
1 'polypeptide(L)'
;MRPEGAERWEAIAEAAAEVGPALFVSLLVIALSFVPVFALQGQEGRLFSPLAFTKTYAMAAAAALAVTLIPVLMGYLIRGRIRPEGENPLNRALIRGYRPLLHGALRRSWAVLLGVALVLAASAWPLLHLGSEFMPPLNEGTLLYMPTALPGLSYGKAAQLLQQTDRLLKTVPEVATVFGKAGRAHTATDPAPINMFETTITFKPR
;
A
#
# COMPACT_ATOMS: atom_id res chain seq x y z
N MET A 1 18.48 37.62 16.11
CA MET A 1 18.52 38.79 15.20
C MET A 1 17.48 38.59 14.10
N ARG A 2 16.94 39.68 13.52
CA ARG A 2 16.15 39.57 12.27
C ARG A 2 17.18 39.49 11.15
N PRO A 3 17.38 38.34 10.47
CA PRO A 3 18.26 38.34 9.31
C PRO A 3 17.64 39.27 8.26
N GLU A 4 18.39 40.29 7.85
CA GLU A 4 18.00 41.15 6.75
C GLU A 4 18.02 40.35 5.44
N GLY A 5 17.35 40.86 4.40
CA GLY A 5 16.99 40.08 3.20
C GLY A 5 18.13 39.20 2.66
N ALA A 6 19.35 39.73 2.52
CA ALA A 6 20.51 39.01 2.03
C ALA A 6 21.00 37.90 2.98
N GLU A 7 21.14 38.19 4.27
CA GLU A 7 21.58 37.21 5.29
C GLU A 7 20.61 36.02 5.39
N ARG A 8 19.31 36.24 5.18
CA ARG A 8 18.31 35.16 5.19
C ARG A 8 18.48 34.21 4.00
N TRP A 9 18.72 34.76 2.81
CA TRP A 9 18.92 33.94 1.61
C TRP A 9 20.20 33.13 1.70
N GLU A 10 21.26 33.70 2.25
CA GLU A 10 22.53 33.00 2.49
C GLU A 10 22.37 31.86 3.50
N ALA A 11 21.71 32.11 4.64
CA ALA A 11 21.47 31.07 5.64
C ALA A 11 20.60 29.90 5.12
N ILE A 12 19.59 30.19 4.28
CA ILE A 12 18.76 29.14 3.66
C ILE A 12 19.55 28.38 2.59
N ALA A 13 20.39 29.06 1.82
CA ALA A 13 21.24 28.42 0.82
C ALA A 13 22.28 27.50 1.47
N GLU A 14 22.92 27.94 2.56
CA GLU A 14 23.89 27.15 3.32
C GLU A 14 23.22 25.90 3.93
N ALA A 15 22.07 26.08 4.59
CA ALA A 15 21.30 24.95 5.15
C ALA A 15 20.83 23.96 4.05
N ALA A 16 20.39 24.47 2.90
CA ALA A 16 19.99 23.62 1.79
C ALA A 16 21.19 22.89 1.16
N ALA A 17 22.38 23.50 1.12
CA ALA A 17 23.59 22.88 0.62
C ALA A 17 24.08 21.73 1.54
N GLU A 18 23.90 21.86 2.85
CA GLU A 18 24.31 20.83 3.82
C GLU A 18 23.43 19.57 3.75
N VAL A 19 22.11 19.73 3.58
CA VAL A 19 21.15 18.62 3.59
C VAL A 19 20.78 18.11 2.19
N GLY A 20 20.94 18.94 1.16
CA GLY A 20 20.55 18.67 -0.23
C GLY A 20 21.11 17.37 -0.80
N PRO A 21 22.43 17.11 -0.74
CA PRO A 21 23.02 15.87 -1.23
C PRO A 21 22.46 14.63 -0.53
N ALA A 22 22.28 14.68 0.80
CA ALA A 22 21.77 13.55 1.57
C ALA A 22 20.32 13.19 1.19
N LEU A 23 19.45 14.20 1.04
CA LEU A 23 18.05 13.98 0.64
C LEU A 23 17.94 13.48 -0.80
N PHE A 24 18.72 14.06 -1.72
CA PHE A 24 18.74 13.62 -3.11
C PHE A 24 19.17 12.17 -3.24
N VAL A 25 20.29 11.79 -2.60
CA VAL A 25 20.79 10.42 -2.62
C VAL A 25 19.80 9.48 -1.93
N SER A 26 19.18 9.87 -0.82
CA SER A 26 18.18 9.06 -0.14
C SER A 26 16.97 8.75 -1.02
N LEU A 27 16.39 9.76 -1.68
CA LEU A 27 15.25 9.59 -2.60
C LEU A 27 15.65 8.76 -3.83
N LEU A 28 16.87 8.94 -4.33
CA LEU A 28 17.41 8.15 -5.42
C LEU A 28 17.54 6.67 -5.02
N VAL A 29 18.09 6.38 -3.84
CA VAL A 29 18.19 5.01 -3.31
C VAL A 29 16.80 4.37 -3.17
N ILE A 30 15.78 5.12 -2.70
CA ILE A 30 14.40 4.63 -2.61
C ILE A 30 13.82 4.29 -3.99
N ALA A 31 14.12 5.10 -5.02
CA ALA A 31 13.70 4.82 -6.39
C ALA A 31 14.42 3.59 -6.94
N LEU A 32 15.73 3.49 -6.77
CA LEU A 32 16.52 2.34 -7.27
C LEU A 32 16.19 1.04 -6.54
N SER A 33 15.87 1.08 -5.24
CA SER A 33 15.54 -0.13 -4.48
C SER A 33 14.27 -0.82 -4.96
N PHE A 34 13.44 -0.13 -5.76
CA PHE A 34 12.23 -0.67 -6.38
C PHE A 34 12.46 -1.25 -7.78
N VAL A 35 13.62 -1.04 -8.39
CA VAL A 35 13.95 -1.59 -9.71
C VAL A 35 13.78 -3.11 -9.80
N PRO A 36 14.13 -3.92 -8.77
CA PRO A 36 13.90 -5.37 -8.81
C PRO A 36 12.44 -5.79 -9.01
N VAL A 37 11.46 -4.94 -8.68
CA VAL A 37 10.03 -5.23 -8.87
C VAL A 37 9.69 -5.41 -10.35
N PHE A 38 10.42 -4.74 -11.26
CA PHE A 38 10.23 -4.91 -12.71
C PHE A 38 10.69 -6.28 -13.24
N ALA A 39 11.39 -7.08 -12.42
CA ALA A 39 11.73 -8.45 -12.76
C ALA A 39 10.55 -9.43 -12.54
N LEU A 40 9.47 -9.01 -11.87
CA LEU A 40 8.26 -9.83 -11.70
C LEU A 40 7.57 -10.06 -13.05
N GLN A 41 7.22 -11.32 -13.33
CA GLN A 41 6.57 -11.73 -14.57
C GLN A 41 5.10 -12.13 -14.34
N GLY A 42 4.33 -12.32 -15.42
CA GLY A 42 2.97 -12.84 -15.34
C GLY A 42 1.97 -11.86 -14.70
N GLN A 43 1.07 -12.39 -13.88
CA GLN A 43 -0.02 -11.63 -13.26
C GLN A 43 0.48 -10.65 -12.19
N GLU A 44 1.41 -11.08 -11.33
CA GLU A 44 2.04 -10.22 -10.31
C GLU A 44 2.73 -9.02 -10.95
N GLY A 45 3.51 -9.26 -12.01
CA GLY A 45 4.17 -8.19 -12.76
C GLY A 45 3.19 -7.17 -13.32
N ARG A 46 2.06 -7.60 -13.90
CA ARG A 46 1.03 -6.68 -14.42
C ARG A 46 0.33 -5.88 -13.33
N LEU A 47 0.15 -6.47 -12.14
CA LEU A 47 -0.46 -5.79 -11.01
C LEU A 47 0.49 -4.76 -10.37
N PHE A 48 1.77 -5.11 -10.20
CA PHE A 48 2.73 -4.29 -9.46
C PHE A 48 3.55 -3.32 -10.34
N SER A 49 3.72 -3.59 -11.64
CA SER A 49 4.51 -2.70 -12.52
C SER A 49 3.96 -1.27 -12.60
N PRO A 50 2.65 -1.03 -12.76
CA PRO A 50 2.11 0.34 -12.76
C PRO A 50 2.36 1.08 -11.44
N LEU A 51 2.27 0.37 -10.31
CA LEU A 51 2.57 0.91 -8.98
C LEU A 51 4.06 1.25 -8.84
N ALA A 52 4.95 0.40 -9.35
CA ALA A 52 6.38 0.62 -9.34
C ALA A 52 6.79 1.82 -10.22
N PHE A 53 6.20 1.97 -11.41
CA PHE A 53 6.46 3.11 -12.29
C PHE A 53 6.03 4.43 -11.66
N THR A 54 4.78 4.51 -11.19
CA THR A 54 4.23 5.74 -10.61
C THR A 54 5.04 6.19 -9.40
N LYS A 55 5.41 5.27 -8.51
CA LYS A 55 6.29 5.57 -7.37
C LYS A 55 7.68 6.03 -7.81
N THR A 56 8.32 5.30 -8.73
CA THR A 56 9.69 5.62 -9.18
C THR A 56 9.74 6.99 -9.84
N TYR A 57 8.78 7.31 -10.73
CA TYR A 57 8.70 8.63 -11.36
C TYR A 57 8.41 9.75 -10.34
N ALA A 58 7.51 9.50 -9.39
CA ALA A 58 7.23 10.47 -8.32
C ALA A 58 8.47 10.74 -7.45
N MET A 59 9.22 9.69 -7.08
CA MET A 59 10.47 9.83 -6.30
C MET A 59 11.58 10.51 -7.09
N ALA A 60 11.74 10.18 -8.38
CA ALA A 60 12.72 10.84 -9.25
C ALA A 60 12.40 12.33 -9.41
N ALA A 61 11.13 12.68 -9.64
CA ALA A 61 10.69 14.06 -9.69
C ALA A 61 10.89 14.76 -8.34
N ALA A 62 10.52 14.12 -7.23
CA ALA A 62 10.72 14.67 -5.89
C ALA A 62 12.21 14.90 -5.58
N ALA A 63 13.10 14.00 -5.99
CA ALA A 63 14.54 14.17 -5.83
C ALA A 63 15.04 15.39 -6.60
N ALA A 64 14.65 15.54 -7.87
CA ALA A 64 15.00 16.71 -8.68
C ALA A 64 14.47 18.01 -8.05
N LEU A 65 13.20 18.01 -7.61
CA LEU A 65 12.57 19.17 -6.96
C LEU A 65 13.22 19.50 -5.60
N ALA A 66 13.68 18.50 -4.85
CA ALA A 66 14.28 18.69 -3.54
C ALA A 66 15.58 19.51 -3.56
N VAL A 67 16.35 19.45 -4.65
CA VAL A 67 17.59 20.22 -4.82
C VAL A 67 17.37 21.51 -5.62
N THR A 68 16.30 21.58 -6.42
CA THR A 68 16.04 22.73 -7.30
C THR A 68 14.96 23.67 -6.74
N LEU A 69 13.70 23.23 -6.75
CA LEU A 69 12.55 24.06 -6.41
C LEU A 69 12.41 24.28 -4.90
N ILE A 70 12.66 23.25 -4.09
CA ILE A 70 12.46 23.33 -2.63
C ILE A 70 13.34 24.41 -1.99
N PRO A 71 14.66 24.53 -2.27
CA PRO A 71 15.50 25.60 -1.73
C PRO A 71 14.99 27.00 -2.07
N VAL A 72 14.54 27.20 -3.31
CA VAL A 72 13.98 28.49 -3.76
C VAL A 72 12.67 28.81 -3.03
N LEU A 73 11.78 27.83 -2.93
CA LEU A 73 10.51 28.00 -2.20
C LEU A 73 10.73 28.24 -0.71
N MET A 74 11.71 27.57 -0.10
CA MET A 74 12.11 27.83 1.29
C MET A 74 12.53 29.30 1.45
N GLY A 75 13.36 29.83 0.56
CA GLY A 75 13.78 31.25 0.59
C GLY A 75 12.63 32.26 0.43
N TYR A 76 11.61 31.92 -0.35
CA TYR A 76 10.46 32.80 -0.61
C TYR A 76 9.38 32.73 0.48
N LEU A 77 9.06 31.52 0.96
CA LEU A 77 7.94 31.25 1.87
C LEU A 77 8.34 31.28 3.35
N ILE A 78 9.57 30.90 3.69
CA ILE A 78 10.04 30.94 5.08
C ILE A 78 10.35 32.39 5.44
N ARG A 79 9.36 33.03 6.07
CA ARG A 79 9.42 34.41 6.54
C ARG A 79 9.19 34.46 8.04
N GLY A 80 9.89 35.37 8.73
CA GLY A 80 9.73 35.59 10.16
C GLY A 80 10.85 35.00 11.01
N ARG A 81 10.66 34.97 12.34
CA ARG A 81 11.63 34.43 13.30
C ARG A 81 11.41 32.93 13.45
N ILE A 82 12.38 32.13 13.01
CA ILE A 82 12.45 30.71 13.38
C ILE A 82 12.73 30.66 14.88
N ARG A 83 11.76 30.17 15.66
CA ARG A 83 11.94 30.02 17.11
C ARG A 83 12.96 28.90 17.37
N PRO A 84 13.93 29.10 18.28
CA PRO A 84 14.82 28.03 18.71
C PRO A 84 14.04 26.78 19.13
N GLU A 85 14.56 25.60 18.80
CA GLU A 85 13.97 24.29 19.14
C GLU A 85 13.50 24.19 20.60
N GLY A 86 14.25 24.79 21.52
CA GLY A 86 14.01 24.72 22.96
C GLY A 86 12.87 25.61 23.49
N GLU A 87 12.34 26.52 22.68
CA GLU A 87 11.22 27.38 23.09
C GLU A 87 9.86 26.66 22.99
N ASN A 88 9.75 25.61 22.17
CA ASN A 88 8.54 24.82 22.08
C ASN A 88 8.46 23.83 23.26
N PRO A 89 7.42 23.91 24.13
CA PRO A 89 7.31 23.05 25.30
C PRO A 89 7.22 21.57 24.94
N LEU A 90 6.59 21.23 23.81
CA LEU A 90 6.49 19.85 23.32
C LEU A 90 7.87 19.32 22.92
N ASN A 91 8.61 20.09 22.11
CA ASN A 91 9.94 19.68 21.67
C ASN A 91 10.90 19.53 22.85
N ARG A 92 10.84 20.47 23.82
CA ARG A 92 11.64 20.39 25.04
C ARG A 92 11.32 19.14 25.87
N ALA A 93 10.05 18.74 25.97
CA ALA A 93 9.66 17.52 26.65
C ALA A 93 10.19 16.27 25.93
N LEU A 94 10.04 16.21 24.59
CA LEU A 94 10.55 15.11 23.76
C LEU A 94 12.08 14.98 23.87
N ILE A 95 12.82 16.09 23.75
CA ILE A 95 14.28 16.11 23.90
C ILE A 95 14.70 15.67 25.30
N ARG A 96 13.97 16.10 26.35
CA ARG A 96 14.25 15.71 27.73
C ARG A 96 14.07 14.20 27.95
N GLY A 97 13.10 13.57 27.26
CA GLY A 97 12.91 12.12 27.28
C GLY A 97 13.94 11.36 26.43
N TYR A 98 14.26 11.89 25.24
CA TYR A 98 15.19 11.27 24.31
C TYR A 98 16.63 11.26 24.81
N ARG A 99 17.12 12.38 25.37
CA ARG A 99 18.51 12.51 25.85
C ARG A 99 18.94 11.41 26.83
N PRO A 100 18.24 11.12 27.94
CA PRO A 100 18.68 10.09 28.88
C PRO A 100 18.67 8.69 28.24
N LEU A 101 17.72 8.39 27.36
CA LEU A 101 17.67 7.12 26.61
C LEU A 101 18.88 6.98 25.69
N LEU A 102 19.23 8.04 24.95
CA LEU A 102 20.41 8.06 24.08
C LEU A 102 21.71 7.86 24.88
N HIS A 103 21.89 8.59 25.97
CA HIS A 103 23.09 8.44 26.80
C HIS A 103 23.16 7.05 27.45
N GLY A 104 22.02 6.48 27.87
CA GLY A 104 21.95 5.10 28.35
C GLY A 104 22.34 4.09 27.26
N ALA A 105 21.84 4.27 26.04
CA ALA A 105 22.12 3.43 24.88
C ALA A 105 23.60 3.47 24.48
N LEU A 106 24.21 4.66 24.45
CA LEU A 106 25.63 4.83 24.12
C LEU A 106 26.56 4.25 25.21
N ARG A 107 26.21 4.41 26.50
CA ARG A 107 27.01 3.86 27.61
C ARG A 107 26.99 2.34 27.68
N ARG A 108 25.90 1.70 27.22
CA ARG A 108 25.73 0.25 27.26
C ARG A 108 25.37 -0.29 25.88
N SER A 109 26.19 0.05 24.89
CA SER A 109 26.01 -0.34 23.49
C SER A 109 25.83 -1.85 23.30
N TRP A 110 26.53 -2.68 24.08
CA TRP A 110 26.34 -4.14 24.04
C TRP A 110 24.94 -4.60 24.45
N ALA A 111 24.31 -3.92 25.42
CA ALA A 111 22.95 -4.26 25.84
C ALA A 111 21.92 -3.82 24.79
N VAL A 112 22.19 -2.72 24.07
CA VAL A 112 21.38 -2.32 22.90
C VAL A 112 21.49 -3.36 21.79
N LEU A 113 22.71 -3.81 21.46
CA LEU A 113 22.93 -4.84 20.45
C LEU A 113 22.24 -6.16 20.83
N LEU A 114 22.36 -6.58 22.10
CA LEU A 114 21.66 -7.75 22.61
C LEU A 114 20.13 -7.57 22.54
N GLY A 115 19.62 -6.39 22.89
CA GLY A 115 18.21 -6.05 22.75
C GLY A 115 17.71 -6.14 21.31
N VAL A 116 18.46 -5.57 20.35
CA VAL A 116 18.13 -5.67 18.91
C VAL A 116 18.15 -7.13 18.45
N ALA A 117 19.17 -7.90 18.85
CA ALA A 117 19.25 -9.31 18.52
C ALA A 117 18.07 -10.11 19.08
N LEU A 118 17.65 -9.83 20.31
CA LEU A 118 16.47 -10.44 20.93
C LEU A 118 15.17 -10.04 20.21
N VAL A 119 15.01 -8.78 19.81
CA VAL A 119 13.84 -8.33 19.04
C VAL A 119 13.78 -9.00 17.69
N LEU A 120 14.91 -9.14 16.99
CA LEU A 120 14.99 -9.87 15.73
C LEU A 120 14.66 -11.36 15.92
N ALA A 121 15.20 -12.01 16.95
CA ALA A 121 14.86 -13.39 17.27
C ALA A 121 13.38 -13.55 17.63
N ALA A 122 12.81 -12.61 18.40
CA ALA A 122 11.39 -12.61 18.74
C ALA A 122 10.49 -12.39 17.51
N SER A 123 10.94 -11.61 16.52
CA SER A 123 10.20 -11.41 15.26
C SER A 123 10.09 -12.67 14.41
N ALA A 124 10.94 -13.69 14.64
CA ALA A 124 10.80 -14.98 14.00
C ALA A 124 9.52 -15.70 14.44
N TRP A 125 9.06 -15.50 15.68
CA TRP A 125 7.83 -16.14 16.17
C TRP A 125 6.59 -15.81 15.32
N PRO A 126 6.19 -14.53 15.11
CA PRO A 126 5.07 -14.22 14.24
C PRO A 126 5.30 -14.62 12.78
N LEU A 127 6.54 -14.55 12.28
CA LEU A 127 6.87 -15.02 10.93
C LEU A 127 6.56 -16.51 10.72
N LEU A 128 6.79 -17.34 11.75
CA LEU A 128 6.46 -18.77 11.70
C LEU A 128 4.96 -19.07 11.78
N HIS A 129 4.14 -18.11 12.22
CA HIS A 129 2.69 -18.26 12.35
C HIS A 129 1.91 -17.60 11.20
N LEU A 130 2.59 -16.87 10.30
CA LEU A 130 1.97 -16.26 9.14
C LEU A 130 1.71 -17.30 8.06
N GLY A 131 0.48 -17.34 7.56
CA GLY A 131 0.12 -18.12 6.38
C GLY A 131 0.68 -17.52 5.09
N SER A 132 0.64 -18.28 4.00
CA SER A 132 1.01 -17.82 2.66
C SER A 132 -0.23 -17.82 1.77
N GLU A 133 -0.50 -16.68 1.14
CA GLU A 133 -1.55 -16.51 0.13
C GLU A 133 -0.96 -15.75 -1.06
N PHE A 134 -1.45 -16.03 -2.28
CA PHE A 134 -0.97 -15.37 -3.49
C PHE A 134 -1.32 -13.87 -3.50
N MET A 135 -2.57 -13.53 -3.13
CA MET A 135 -3.07 -12.17 -3.02
C MET A 135 -4.28 -12.16 -2.08
N PRO A 136 -4.52 -11.06 -1.34
CA PRO A 136 -5.71 -10.96 -0.52
C PRO A 136 -6.97 -11.01 -1.41
N PRO A 137 -8.05 -11.70 -0.98
CA PRO A 137 -9.28 -11.76 -1.75
C PRO A 137 -9.87 -10.35 -1.90
N LEU A 138 -10.15 -9.94 -3.14
CA LEU A 138 -10.80 -8.67 -3.42
C LEU A 138 -12.29 -8.79 -3.17
N ASN A 139 -12.87 -7.79 -2.49
CA ASN A 139 -14.30 -7.66 -2.38
C ASN A 139 -14.84 -6.85 -3.55
N GLU A 140 -15.43 -7.53 -4.53
CA GLU A 140 -16.00 -6.91 -5.74
C GLU A 140 -17.44 -6.43 -5.54
N GLY A 141 -18.05 -6.66 -4.36
CA GLY A 141 -19.47 -6.41 -4.11
C GLY A 141 -20.41 -7.40 -4.80
N THR A 142 -19.85 -8.32 -5.57
CA THR A 142 -20.53 -9.44 -6.22
C THR A 142 -19.82 -10.75 -5.89
N LEU A 143 -20.55 -11.86 -5.99
CA LEU A 143 -20.02 -13.21 -5.86
C LEU A 143 -20.55 -14.05 -7.01
N LEU A 144 -19.66 -14.82 -7.63
CA LEU A 144 -20.03 -15.78 -8.66
C LEU A 144 -20.23 -17.16 -8.03
N TYR A 145 -21.47 -17.64 -8.00
CA TYR A 145 -21.81 -18.97 -7.50
C TYR A 145 -21.86 -19.98 -8.66
N MET A 146 -20.94 -20.96 -8.64
CA MET A 146 -20.73 -21.91 -9.75
C MET A 146 -20.88 -23.37 -9.33
N PRO A 147 -22.09 -23.86 -9.02
CA PRO A 147 -22.31 -25.27 -8.73
C PRO A 147 -22.33 -26.10 -10.02
N THR A 148 -21.89 -27.35 -9.91
CA THR A 148 -21.91 -28.34 -10.99
C THR A 148 -22.85 -29.50 -10.63
N ALA A 149 -23.64 -29.94 -11.61
CA ALA A 149 -24.51 -31.10 -11.51
C ALA A 149 -23.93 -32.30 -12.28
N LEU A 150 -24.48 -33.48 -12.02
CA LEU A 150 -24.09 -34.70 -12.73
C LEU A 150 -24.32 -34.57 -14.25
N PRO A 151 -23.45 -35.18 -15.09
CA PRO A 151 -23.66 -35.25 -16.53
C PRO A 151 -25.00 -35.92 -16.87
N GLY A 152 -25.63 -35.50 -17.97
CA GLY A 152 -26.92 -36.05 -18.45
C GLY A 152 -28.17 -35.32 -17.95
N LEU A 153 -28.01 -34.19 -17.25
CA LEU A 153 -29.11 -33.33 -16.82
C LEU A 153 -29.88 -32.76 -18.04
N SER A 154 -31.20 -32.89 -18.05
CA SER A 154 -32.03 -32.32 -19.12
C SER A 154 -32.16 -30.81 -18.98
N TYR A 155 -32.34 -30.10 -20.11
CA TYR A 155 -32.53 -28.65 -20.14
C TYR A 155 -33.67 -28.17 -19.24
N GLY A 156 -34.81 -28.87 -19.25
CA GLY A 156 -35.95 -28.52 -18.41
C GLY A 156 -35.64 -28.65 -16.92
N LYS A 157 -34.90 -29.70 -16.52
CA LYS A 157 -34.51 -29.88 -15.13
C LYS A 157 -33.43 -28.88 -14.71
N ALA A 158 -32.50 -28.55 -15.59
CA ALA A 158 -31.50 -27.51 -15.36
C ALA A 158 -32.15 -26.14 -15.09
N ALA A 159 -33.12 -25.74 -15.92
CA ALA A 159 -33.88 -24.51 -15.72
C ALA A 159 -34.65 -24.50 -14.40
N GLN A 160 -35.26 -25.63 -14.02
CA GLN A 160 -35.95 -25.76 -12.73
C GLN A 160 -34.99 -25.60 -11.55
N LEU A 161 -33.83 -26.26 -11.59
CA LEU A 161 -32.81 -26.18 -10.52
C LEU A 161 -32.23 -24.78 -10.40
N LEU A 162 -31.95 -24.13 -11.53
CA LEU A 162 -31.47 -22.74 -11.55
C LEU A 162 -32.47 -21.81 -10.86
N GLN A 163 -33.75 -21.85 -11.26
CA GLN A 163 -34.77 -20.99 -10.68
C GLN A 163 -35.00 -21.26 -9.18
N GLN A 164 -34.91 -22.52 -8.75
CA GLN A 164 -35.00 -22.88 -7.34
C GLN A 164 -33.83 -22.30 -6.54
N THR A 165 -32.61 -22.46 -7.06
CA THR A 165 -31.38 -21.93 -6.44
C THR A 165 -31.40 -20.41 -6.36
N ASP A 166 -31.79 -19.73 -7.44
CA ASP A 166 -31.88 -18.28 -7.48
C ASP A 166 -32.86 -17.71 -6.44
N ARG A 167 -34.02 -18.36 -6.29
CA ARG A 167 -35.00 -17.98 -5.25
C ARG A 167 -34.44 -18.15 -3.85
N LEU A 168 -33.74 -19.25 -3.59
CA LEU A 168 -33.11 -19.50 -2.30
C LEU A 168 -32.03 -18.47 -2.00
N LEU A 169 -31.13 -18.20 -2.94
CA LEU A 169 -30.12 -17.15 -2.80
C LEU A 169 -30.74 -15.78 -2.52
N LYS A 170 -31.87 -15.48 -3.16
CA LYS A 170 -32.57 -14.21 -2.97
C LYS A 170 -33.24 -14.04 -1.59
N THR A 171 -33.42 -15.13 -0.83
CA THR A 171 -33.92 -15.06 0.56
C THR A 171 -32.89 -14.49 1.54
N VAL A 172 -31.60 -14.51 1.19
CA VAL A 172 -30.52 -13.97 2.02
C VAL A 172 -30.60 -12.43 2.03
N PRO A 173 -30.71 -11.78 3.19
CA PRO A 173 -31.03 -10.35 3.27
C PRO A 173 -29.94 -9.43 2.69
N GLU A 174 -28.69 -9.87 2.66
CA GLU A 174 -27.56 -9.14 2.08
C GLU A 174 -27.61 -9.07 0.55
N VAL A 175 -28.41 -9.92 -0.11
CA VAL A 175 -28.43 -10.07 -1.57
C VAL A 175 -29.37 -9.05 -2.24
N ALA A 176 -28.81 -8.19 -3.09
CA ALA A 176 -29.54 -7.20 -3.87
C ALA A 176 -30.14 -7.80 -5.16
N THR A 177 -29.37 -8.54 -5.95
CA THR A 177 -29.86 -9.20 -7.17
C THR A 177 -29.19 -10.55 -7.36
N VAL A 178 -29.88 -11.45 -8.05
CA VAL A 178 -29.40 -12.78 -8.43
C VAL A 178 -29.68 -12.96 -9.91
N PHE A 179 -28.65 -13.27 -10.68
CA PHE A 179 -28.75 -13.53 -12.12
C PHE A 179 -28.16 -14.90 -12.44
N GLY A 180 -29.02 -15.92 -12.50
CA GLY A 180 -28.64 -17.27 -12.86
C GLY A 180 -28.49 -17.50 -14.36
N LYS A 181 -27.43 -18.22 -14.74
CA LYS A 181 -27.18 -18.74 -16.09
C LYS A 181 -26.95 -20.26 -16.00
N ALA A 182 -27.66 -21.04 -16.82
CA ALA A 182 -27.40 -22.48 -16.98
C ALA A 182 -26.83 -22.73 -18.39
N GLY A 183 -25.72 -23.45 -18.49
CA GLY A 183 -25.02 -23.61 -19.76
C GLY A 183 -24.42 -22.30 -20.26
N ARG A 184 -24.35 -22.14 -21.58
CA ARG A 184 -23.60 -21.06 -22.22
C ARG A 184 -24.44 -19.90 -22.76
N ALA A 185 -23.85 -18.72 -22.80
CA ALA A 185 -24.28 -17.60 -23.63
C ALA A 185 -23.89 -17.79 -25.12
N HIS A 186 -24.44 -16.96 -26.00
CA HIS A 186 -24.13 -16.97 -27.44
C HIS A 186 -22.77 -16.31 -27.75
N THR A 187 -21.69 -16.87 -27.21
CA THR A 187 -20.32 -16.39 -27.42
C THR A 187 -19.34 -17.55 -27.37
N ALA A 188 -18.26 -17.47 -28.16
CA ALA A 188 -17.18 -18.45 -28.14
C ALA A 188 -16.40 -18.45 -26.81
N THR A 189 -16.51 -17.37 -26.02
CA THR A 189 -15.85 -17.26 -24.71
C THR A 189 -16.54 -18.05 -23.60
N ASP A 190 -17.73 -18.59 -23.86
CA ASP A 190 -18.53 -19.32 -22.89
C ASP A 190 -18.82 -20.76 -23.38
N PRO A 191 -17.97 -21.74 -23.03
CA PRO A 191 -18.17 -23.13 -23.38
C PRO A 191 -18.96 -23.92 -22.32
N ALA A 192 -19.65 -23.24 -21.38
CA ALA A 192 -20.30 -23.88 -20.25
C ALA A 192 -21.34 -24.94 -20.68
N PRO A 193 -21.22 -26.20 -20.20
CA PRO A 193 -22.21 -27.23 -20.48
C PRO A 193 -23.47 -27.01 -19.63
N ILE A 194 -24.60 -27.58 -20.04
CA ILE A 194 -25.91 -27.34 -19.38
C ILE A 194 -25.98 -27.80 -17.92
N ASN A 195 -25.10 -28.70 -17.50
CA ASN A 195 -24.99 -29.17 -16.11
C ASN A 195 -24.13 -28.25 -15.22
N MET A 196 -23.56 -27.17 -15.77
CA MET A 196 -22.85 -26.14 -15.01
C MET A 196 -23.71 -24.89 -14.94
N PHE A 197 -23.86 -24.37 -13.73
CA PHE A 197 -24.56 -23.12 -13.48
C PHE A 197 -23.56 -22.04 -13.13
N GLU A 198 -23.79 -20.82 -13.59
CA GLU A 198 -23.04 -19.64 -13.18
C GLU A 198 -24.07 -18.60 -12.76
N THR A 199 -24.11 -18.30 -11.47
CA THR A 199 -25.07 -17.36 -10.89
C THR A 199 -24.32 -16.16 -10.35
N THR A 200 -24.55 -14.99 -10.93
CA THR A 200 -23.97 -13.73 -10.46
C THR A 200 -24.85 -13.17 -9.35
N ILE A 201 -24.32 -13.14 -8.13
CA ILE A 201 -24.98 -12.61 -6.94
C ILE A 201 -24.41 -11.22 -6.68
N THR A 202 -25.25 -10.19 -6.64
CA THR A 202 -24.84 -8.83 -6.26
C THR A 202 -25.34 -8.53 -4.86
N PHE A 203 -24.46 -8.06 -3.98
CA PHE A 203 -24.83 -7.69 -2.61
C PHE A 203 -25.33 -6.25 -2.54
N LYS A 204 -26.07 -5.92 -1.48
CA LYS A 204 -26.43 -4.55 -1.17
C LYS A 204 -25.18 -3.72 -0.87
N PRO A 205 -25.16 -2.43 -1.21
CA PRO A 205 -24.12 -1.52 -0.74
C PRO A 205 -24.04 -1.58 0.80
N ARG A 206 -22.81 -1.60 1.33
CA ARG A 206 -22.57 -1.46 2.77
C ARG A 206 -22.48 0.00 3.17
#